data_AF-A0A2K0UPJ1-F1
#
_entry.id   AF-A0A2K0UPJ1-F1
#
_cell.length_a   1.000
_cell.length_b   1.000
_cell.length_c   1.000
_cell.angle_alpha   90.00
_cell.angle_beta   90.00
_cell.angle_gamma   90.00
#
_symmetry.space_group_name_H-M   'P 1'
#
loop_
_entity.id
_entity.type
_entity.pdbx_description
1 polymer ?
#
loop_
_entity_poly.entity_id
_entity_poly.type
_entity_poly.pdbx_seq_one_letter_code
_entity_poly.pdbx_strand_id
1 'polypeptide(L)'
;MDRSLNLQNTWVPLRELKDCVQHYMEYPNEFPFLKLEEEKDMNVAIATKWSFLTEHFSVKWENDMDFLLEILESIKHSCKMLSPWQTAKVIELYATIRARFRRSIGDEKERALEFFNDSGILYIDETGLIWTGVSSCLWTAPTDMVSAYSLRGFYEERVEDEQQMDDLYDMFHVEMGIRDATVKDLVTELLLLRNEGSEDVARVTNIYKYLDKHITALFEMRVAFHECGVILVKRDALSIWLSASECFWSESETTQLNSSLKGCYPDLKVFFLGKLGVNVSAYDKLLDSSTSLRDTKKNWLSLMDETNGMVPEFPVEPILKAKVFPVSHPGQPFKFDELCSIDTEFAIGDRERLKRALESNIKMLDFNLIEVRRLQPLFRWLSIEDRYLSRCVKEILDEVSTFQLRRWDLDTKAYHIARVGATFNSYGSCDDALSLYQRLRTVQIVEVVYIFMKLEIVQDGQVVRSNMTYQAKAHISDCDDGLIIYVKTGGNDQQLCLFSVLPRKLQEWLMENPHRNSNGSPFEVINALTSIFASDVSVLDGILEDQGIVQVPFENQGAVHWRRKIRVRLPEVDQRDPRTLVIGRRGAILSERH
;
A
#
# COMPACT_ATOMS: atom_id res chain seq x y z
N MET A 1 -36.87 15.54 47.42
CA MET A 1 -36.05 14.88 48.46
C MET A 1 -35.32 15.99 49.17
N ASP A 2 -35.42 16.12 50.50
CA ASP A 2 -34.75 17.23 51.20
C ASP A 2 -33.22 17.01 51.21
N ARG A 3 -32.53 17.70 50.30
CA ARG A 3 -31.06 17.78 50.26
C ARG A 3 -30.60 18.54 51.51
N SER A 4 -29.78 17.91 52.35
CA SER A 4 -29.14 18.61 53.47
C SER A 4 -28.06 19.54 52.90
N LEU A 5 -28.29 20.84 53.00
CA LEU A 5 -27.38 21.89 52.53
C LEU A 5 -26.76 22.61 53.72
N ASN A 6 -25.49 23.00 53.59
CA ASN A 6 -24.87 23.89 54.57
C ASN A 6 -25.53 25.28 54.48
N LEU A 7 -25.74 25.91 55.64
CA LEU A 7 -26.34 27.25 55.74
C LEU A 7 -25.67 28.29 54.83
N GLN A 8 -24.34 28.26 54.70
CA GLN A 8 -23.58 29.16 53.82
C GLN A 8 -23.88 29.01 52.31
N ASN A 9 -24.52 27.90 51.91
CA ASN A 9 -24.95 27.63 50.54
C ASN A 9 -26.46 27.81 50.37
N THR A 10 -27.09 28.64 51.21
CA THR A 10 -28.53 28.95 51.14
C THR A 10 -28.75 30.43 50.95
N TRP A 11 -29.93 30.77 50.41
CA TRP A 11 -30.33 32.14 50.13
C TRP A 11 -31.51 32.54 51.00
N VAL A 12 -31.53 33.81 51.41
CA VAL A 12 -32.69 34.35 52.12
C VAL A 12 -33.87 34.48 51.14
N PRO A 13 -35.10 34.04 51.49
CA PRO A 13 -36.29 34.07 50.63
C PRO A 13 -36.84 35.49 50.37
N LEU A 14 -36.03 36.41 49.85
CA LEU A 14 -36.46 37.74 49.45
C LEU A 14 -37.41 37.66 48.26
N ARG A 15 -38.43 38.53 48.23
CA ARG A 15 -39.43 38.57 47.15
C ARG A 15 -38.79 38.73 45.78
N GLU A 16 -37.83 39.65 45.66
CA GLU A 16 -37.11 39.91 44.40
C GLU A 16 -36.32 38.68 43.90
N LEU A 17 -35.69 37.94 44.82
CA LEU A 17 -34.99 36.69 44.48
C LEU A 17 -35.96 35.59 44.09
N LYS A 18 -37.09 35.46 44.79
CA LYS A 18 -38.13 34.48 44.44
C LYS A 18 -38.74 34.75 43.07
N ASP A 19 -39.04 36.00 42.76
CA ASP A 19 -39.57 36.40 41.46
C ASP A 19 -38.56 36.08 40.35
N CYS A 20 -37.26 36.30 40.61
CA CYS A 20 -36.18 35.93 39.68
C CYS A 20 -36.06 34.41 39.49
N VAL A 21 -36.09 33.62 40.56
CA VAL A 21 -36.07 32.14 40.49
C VAL A 21 -37.30 31.63 39.73
N GLN A 22 -38.48 32.18 39.97
CA GLN A 22 -39.71 31.81 39.24
C GLN A 22 -39.64 32.15 37.75
N HIS A 23 -38.89 33.20 37.38
CA HIS A 23 -38.70 33.56 35.98
C HIS A 23 -37.80 32.57 35.23
N TYR A 24 -36.77 32.03 35.89
CA TYR A 24 -35.78 31.15 35.26
C TYR A 24 -35.99 29.66 35.47
N MET A 25 -36.67 29.22 36.54
CA MET A 25 -36.79 27.81 36.92
C MET A 25 -38.21 27.27 36.80
N GLU A 26 -38.34 26.09 36.20
CA GLU A 26 -39.60 25.34 36.11
C GLU A 26 -39.99 24.73 37.47
N TYR A 27 -38.98 24.43 38.30
CA TYR A 27 -39.14 23.94 39.67
C TYR A 27 -38.52 24.89 40.72
N PRO A 28 -39.12 26.07 40.98
CA PRO A 28 -38.58 27.07 41.91
C PRO A 28 -38.33 26.56 43.33
N ASN A 29 -39.07 25.54 43.75
CA ASN A 29 -38.97 24.95 45.09
C ASN A 29 -37.67 24.16 45.32
N GLU A 30 -36.96 23.81 44.25
CA GLU A 30 -35.66 23.11 44.31
C GLU A 30 -34.49 24.09 44.50
N PHE A 31 -34.72 25.40 44.36
CA PHE A 31 -33.72 26.42 44.67
C PHE A 31 -33.47 26.49 46.19
N PRO A 32 -32.22 26.67 46.65
CA PRO A 32 -31.84 26.57 48.08
C PRO A 32 -32.22 27.80 48.91
N PHE A 33 -33.50 28.19 48.90
CA PHE A 33 -34.03 29.18 49.84
C PHE A 33 -34.10 28.63 51.26
N LEU A 34 -33.78 29.47 52.25
CA LEU A 34 -34.03 29.17 53.66
C LEU A 34 -35.53 28.96 53.91
N LYS A 35 -35.87 27.83 54.54
CA LYS A 35 -37.23 27.56 55.00
C LYS A 35 -37.46 28.27 56.34
N LEU A 36 -38.31 29.29 56.33
CA LEU A 36 -38.64 30.11 57.50
C LEU A 36 -40.14 30.05 57.78
N GLU A 37 -40.55 30.09 59.05
CA GLU A 37 -41.96 30.00 59.44
C GLU A 37 -42.77 31.25 59.04
N GLU A 38 -42.12 32.42 58.97
CA GLU A 38 -42.77 33.67 58.59
C GLU A 38 -41.86 34.50 57.65
N GLU A 39 -42.30 34.72 56.42
CA GLU A 39 -41.55 35.39 55.34
C GLU A 39 -42.05 36.82 55.05
N LYS A 40 -42.56 37.52 56.07
CA LYS A 40 -43.03 38.91 55.93
C LYS A 40 -41.92 39.91 56.23
N ASP A 41 -41.87 40.99 55.48
CA ASP A 41 -40.95 42.12 55.66
C ASP A 41 -39.46 41.70 55.74
N MET A 42 -39.08 40.69 54.96
CA MET A 42 -37.75 40.05 54.98
C MET A 42 -36.59 41.04 54.80
N ASN A 43 -36.75 42.05 53.95
CA ASN A 43 -35.75 43.10 53.74
C ASN A 43 -35.41 43.83 55.05
N VAL A 44 -36.42 44.09 55.90
CA VAL A 44 -36.25 44.73 57.20
C VAL A 44 -35.72 43.73 58.23
N ALA A 45 -36.23 42.49 58.19
CA ALA A 45 -35.84 41.44 59.13
C ALA A 45 -34.35 41.06 58.99
N ILE A 46 -33.82 40.92 57.77
CA ILE A 46 -32.39 40.64 57.51
C ILE A 46 -31.52 41.76 58.08
N ALA A 47 -31.86 43.02 57.81
CA ALA A 47 -31.04 44.15 58.21
C ALA A 47 -31.05 44.43 59.72
N THR A 48 -32.12 44.04 60.44
CA THR A 48 -32.31 44.45 61.85
C THR A 48 -32.31 43.31 62.85
N LYS A 49 -32.90 42.17 62.52
CA LYS A 49 -33.13 41.04 63.43
C LYS A 49 -32.28 39.81 63.09
N TRP A 50 -32.01 39.59 61.81
CA TRP A 50 -31.41 38.37 61.28
C TRP A 50 -30.06 38.61 60.60
N SER A 51 -29.39 39.72 60.91
CA SER A 51 -28.05 40.01 60.36
C SER A 51 -27.03 38.92 60.68
N PHE A 52 -27.23 38.18 61.78
CA PHE A 52 -26.39 37.03 62.13
C PHE A 52 -26.37 35.94 61.05
N LEU A 53 -27.45 35.76 60.26
CA LEU A 53 -27.50 34.80 59.16
C LEU A 53 -26.48 35.16 58.07
N THR A 54 -26.40 36.44 57.73
CA THR A 54 -25.49 36.93 56.70
C THR A 54 -24.07 37.12 57.25
N GLU A 55 -23.92 37.63 58.47
CA GLU A 55 -22.61 37.99 59.07
C GLU A 55 -21.84 36.81 59.67
N HIS A 56 -22.54 35.83 60.27
CA HIS A 56 -21.91 34.72 60.97
C HIS A 56 -22.09 33.37 60.28
N PHE A 57 -23.18 33.19 59.53
CA PHE A 57 -23.48 31.95 58.81
C PHE A 57 -23.29 32.05 57.29
N SER A 58 -22.91 33.23 56.79
CA SER A 58 -22.65 33.48 55.36
C SER A 58 -23.83 33.12 54.45
N VAL A 59 -25.06 33.21 54.96
CA VAL A 59 -26.26 33.04 54.15
C VAL A 59 -26.31 34.17 53.12
N LYS A 60 -26.56 33.81 51.87
CA LYS A 60 -26.55 34.75 50.74
C LYS A 60 -27.90 35.44 50.60
N TRP A 61 -27.92 36.66 50.08
CA TRP A 61 -29.15 37.45 49.96
C TRP A 61 -29.14 38.45 48.81
N GLU A 62 -28.04 38.55 48.07
CA GLU A 62 -27.89 39.44 46.93
C GLU A 62 -28.24 38.73 45.62
N ASN A 63 -28.76 39.48 44.65
CA ASN A 63 -28.87 39.04 43.26
C ASN A 63 -27.52 39.31 42.58
N ASP A 64 -26.52 38.49 42.93
CA ASP A 64 -25.15 38.57 42.45
C ASP A 64 -24.78 37.48 41.42
N MET A 65 -23.53 37.42 40.95
CA MET A 65 -23.12 36.32 40.06
C MET A 65 -23.32 34.96 40.74
N ASP A 66 -23.02 34.85 42.03
CA ASP A 66 -23.22 33.61 42.78
C ASP A 66 -24.68 33.17 42.74
N PHE A 67 -25.63 34.10 42.85
CA PHE A 67 -27.05 33.80 42.72
C PHE A 67 -27.43 33.31 41.32
N LEU A 68 -26.93 33.94 40.25
CA LEU A 68 -27.22 33.51 38.87
C LEU A 68 -26.62 32.12 38.56
N LEU A 69 -25.40 31.85 39.05
CA LEU A 69 -24.75 30.55 38.91
C LEU A 69 -25.48 29.46 39.73
N GLU A 70 -25.99 29.79 40.92
CA GLU A 70 -26.80 28.86 41.71
C GLU A 70 -28.13 28.53 41.02
N ILE A 71 -28.73 29.48 40.29
CA ILE A 71 -29.92 29.19 39.48
C ILE A 71 -29.58 28.12 38.42
N LEU A 72 -28.46 28.27 37.70
CA LEU A 72 -28.00 27.26 36.74
C LEU A 72 -27.74 25.90 37.41
N GLU A 73 -27.03 25.87 38.54
CA GLU A 73 -26.74 24.63 39.27
C GLU A 73 -28.03 23.95 39.78
N SER A 74 -29.00 24.75 40.21
CA SER A 74 -30.31 24.27 40.65
C SER A 74 -31.13 23.71 39.48
N ILE A 75 -31.09 24.31 38.29
CA ILE A 75 -31.71 23.76 37.08
C ILE A 75 -31.08 22.41 36.73
N LYS A 76 -29.74 22.35 36.72
CA LYS A 76 -28.95 21.13 36.46
C LYS A 76 -29.32 19.98 37.39
N HIS A 77 -29.58 20.26 38.67
CA HIS A 77 -29.97 19.22 39.63
C HIS A 77 -31.46 18.84 39.59
N SER A 78 -32.33 19.81 39.34
CA SER A 78 -33.79 19.61 39.38
C SER A 78 -34.33 18.96 38.10
N CYS A 79 -33.70 19.22 36.95
CA CYS A 79 -34.18 18.78 35.65
C CYS A 79 -33.36 17.58 35.12
N LYS A 80 -33.98 16.39 35.09
CA LYS A 80 -33.39 15.21 34.40
C LYS A 80 -33.52 15.27 32.88
N MET A 81 -34.54 15.98 32.40
CA MET A 81 -34.77 16.35 31.00
C MET A 81 -35.21 17.81 31.00
N LEU A 82 -34.75 18.61 30.04
CA LEU A 82 -35.17 20.01 29.93
C LEU A 82 -36.37 20.13 28.99
N SER A 83 -37.41 20.82 29.45
CA SER A 83 -38.51 21.27 28.59
C SER A 83 -38.00 22.36 27.64
N PRO A 84 -38.62 22.56 26.46
CA PRO A 84 -38.27 23.67 25.57
C PRO A 84 -38.31 25.03 26.26
N TRP A 85 -39.24 25.23 27.20
CA TRP A 85 -39.34 26.43 28.01
C TRP A 85 -38.12 26.60 28.92
N GLN A 86 -37.72 25.55 29.64
CA GLN A 86 -36.56 25.61 30.53
C GLN A 86 -35.26 25.84 29.75
N THR A 87 -35.12 25.25 28.55
CA THR A 87 -33.98 25.51 27.66
C THR A 87 -33.91 26.98 27.23
N ALA A 88 -35.02 27.57 26.82
CA ALA A 88 -35.08 29.00 26.47
C ALA A 88 -34.67 29.89 27.65
N LYS A 89 -35.09 29.52 28.88
CA LYS A 89 -34.70 30.24 30.10
C LYS A 89 -33.23 30.09 30.47
N VAL A 90 -32.61 28.94 30.21
CA VAL A 90 -31.16 28.78 30.37
C VAL A 90 -30.40 29.68 29.40
N ILE A 91 -30.85 29.80 28.15
CA ILE A 91 -30.24 30.68 27.15
C ILE A 91 -30.36 32.16 27.57
N GLU A 92 -31.54 32.58 28.04
CA GLU A 92 -31.75 33.93 28.59
C GLU A 92 -30.86 34.19 29.82
N LEU A 93 -30.68 33.17 30.67
CA LEU A 93 -29.82 33.25 31.84
C LEU A 93 -28.35 33.41 31.45
N TYR A 94 -27.87 32.76 30.38
CA TYR A 94 -26.51 32.97 29.86
C TYR A 94 -26.27 34.42 29.42
N ALA A 95 -27.24 35.04 28.74
CA ALA A 95 -27.14 36.44 28.37
C ALA A 95 -27.05 37.36 29.60
N THR A 96 -27.83 37.06 30.64
CA THR A 96 -27.81 37.79 31.92
C THR A 96 -26.49 37.62 32.66
N ILE A 97 -25.98 36.39 32.73
CA ILE A 97 -24.67 36.07 33.31
C ILE A 97 -23.56 36.81 32.56
N ARG A 98 -23.57 36.82 31.23
CA ARG A 98 -22.60 37.58 30.43
C ARG A 98 -22.61 39.07 30.75
N ALA A 99 -23.80 39.68 30.77
CA ALA A 99 -23.94 41.11 31.04
C ALA A 99 -23.36 41.49 32.41
N ARG A 100 -23.48 40.59 33.39
CA ARG A 100 -22.89 40.76 34.72
C ARG A 100 -21.40 40.45 34.75
N PHE A 101 -20.96 39.37 34.11
CA PHE A 101 -19.56 38.96 33.98
C PHE A 101 -18.65 40.08 33.44
N ARG A 102 -19.14 40.87 32.47
CA ARG A 102 -18.43 42.05 31.94
C ARG A 102 -18.19 43.17 32.95
N ARG A 103 -19.01 43.23 33.99
CA ARG A 103 -18.95 44.24 35.07
C ARG A 103 -18.23 43.70 36.30
N SER A 104 -18.10 42.38 36.42
CA SER A 104 -17.43 41.71 37.53
C SER A 104 -15.92 41.85 37.47
N ILE A 105 -15.29 41.92 38.65
CA ILE A 105 -13.84 42.03 38.85
C ILE A 105 -13.40 41.10 39.98
N GLY A 106 -12.14 40.68 39.97
CA GLY A 106 -11.57 39.83 41.01
C GLY A 106 -12.31 38.50 41.17
N ASP A 107 -12.55 38.10 42.41
CA ASP A 107 -13.07 36.78 42.79
C ASP A 107 -14.42 36.42 42.15
N GLU A 108 -15.32 37.40 41.93
CA GLU A 108 -16.63 37.15 41.30
C GLU A 108 -16.47 36.65 39.86
N LYS A 109 -15.47 37.18 39.14
CA LYS A 109 -15.14 36.78 37.78
C LYS A 109 -14.47 35.41 37.75
N GLU A 110 -13.58 35.12 38.70
CA GLU A 110 -12.88 33.84 38.82
C GLU A 110 -13.84 32.68 39.10
N ARG A 111 -14.80 32.85 40.03
CA ARG A 111 -15.82 31.84 40.31
C ARG A 111 -16.68 31.49 39.10
N ALA A 112 -17.07 32.50 38.31
CA ALA A 112 -17.81 32.26 37.08
C ALA A 112 -16.98 31.45 36.07
N LEU A 113 -15.69 31.78 35.90
CA LEU A 113 -14.78 31.01 35.05
C LEU A 113 -14.63 29.56 35.53
N GLU A 114 -14.46 29.33 36.83
CA GLU A 114 -14.39 27.99 37.42
C GLU A 114 -15.66 27.18 37.13
N PHE A 115 -16.84 27.80 37.32
CA PHE A 115 -18.12 27.15 37.05
C PHE A 115 -18.27 26.70 35.59
N PHE A 116 -17.97 27.59 34.63
CA PHE A 116 -18.06 27.26 33.21
C PHE A 116 -16.96 26.29 32.75
N ASN A 117 -15.78 26.31 33.37
CA ASN A 117 -14.71 25.36 33.07
C ASN A 117 -15.09 23.92 33.44
N ASP A 118 -15.90 23.73 34.47
CA ASP A 118 -16.28 22.41 34.97
C ASP A 118 -17.57 21.88 34.34
N SER A 119 -18.69 22.59 34.50
CA SER A 119 -20.01 22.05 34.09
C SER A 119 -21.10 23.08 33.79
N GLY A 120 -20.72 24.33 33.47
CA GLY A 120 -21.69 25.41 33.27
C GLY A 120 -22.39 25.46 31.91
N ILE A 121 -22.03 24.59 30.96
CA ILE A 121 -22.49 24.67 29.56
C ILE A 121 -23.52 23.58 29.28
N LEU A 122 -24.69 23.99 28.83
CA LEU A 122 -25.77 23.10 28.44
C LEU A 122 -25.58 22.59 27.01
N TYR A 123 -25.62 21.26 26.85
CA TYR A 123 -25.65 20.57 25.56
C TYR A 123 -26.67 19.42 25.59
N ILE A 124 -27.26 19.09 24.45
CA ILE A 124 -28.17 17.93 24.33
C ILE A 124 -27.82 17.17 23.06
N ASP A 125 -27.51 15.89 23.20
CA ASP A 125 -27.23 14.97 22.09
C ASP A 125 -28.16 13.74 22.11
N GLU A 126 -27.83 12.73 21.31
CA GLU A 126 -28.59 11.47 21.24
C GLU A 126 -28.62 10.69 22.56
N THR A 127 -27.63 10.88 23.43
CA THR A 127 -27.54 10.25 24.76
C THR A 127 -28.35 11.00 25.82
N GLY A 128 -28.65 12.27 25.55
CA GLY A 128 -29.57 13.09 26.33
C GLY A 128 -28.96 14.41 26.80
N LEU A 129 -29.42 14.86 27.95
CA LEU A 129 -29.02 16.14 28.57
C LEU A 129 -27.61 16.04 29.16
N ILE A 130 -26.73 16.95 28.76
CA ILE A 130 -25.34 17.02 29.22
C ILE A 130 -25.05 18.44 29.73
N TRP A 131 -24.40 18.49 30.90
CA TRP A 131 -23.79 19.72 31.43
C TRP A 131 -22.28 19.55 31.37
N THR A 132 -21.63 20.34 30.52
CA THR A 132 -20.23 20.20 30.16
C THR A 132 -19.43 21.48 30.47
N GLY A 133 -18.12 21.36 30.37
CA GLY A 133 -17.17 22.43 30.61
C GLY A 133 -16.54 22.97 29.33
N VAL A 134 -15.91 24.14 29.44
CA VAL A 134 -15.18 24.83 28.36
C VAL A 134 -14.22 23.90 27.62
N SER A 135 -13.49 23.03 28.33
CA SER A 135 -12.45 22.17 27.76
C SER A 135 -12.98 21.07 26.83
N SER A 136 -14.27 20.74 26.92
CA SER A 136 -14.92 19.71 26.11
C SER A 136 -15.70 20.30 24.93
N CYS A 137 -15.66 21.62 24.75
CA CYS A 137 -16.48 22.33 23.77
C CYS A 137 -15.62 22.98 22.67
N LEU A 138 -16.20 23.07 21.48
CA LEU A 138 -15.75 23.91 20.39
C LEU A 138 -16.92 24.79 19.95
N TRP A 139 -16.64 26.03 19.54
CA TRP A 139 -17.70 26.93 19.12
C TRP A 139 -18.25 26.49 17.76
N THR A 140 -17.44 26.58 16.71
CA THR A 140 -17.76 26.02 15.39
C THR A 140 -16.98 24.72 15.15
N ALA A 141 -17.69 23.61 14.95
CA ALA A 141 -17.14 22.30 14.61
C ALA A 141 -18.21 21.45 13.86
N PRO A 142 -17.84 20.30 13.26
CA PRO A 142 -18.83 19.28 12.87
C PRO A 142 -19.73 18.88 14.05
N THR A 143 -21.03 18.75 13.82
CA THR A 143 -22.05 18.51 14.87
C THR A 143 -21.97 17.13 15.50
N ASP A 144 -21.42 16.17 14.78
CA ASP A 144 -21.31 14.75 15.12
C ASP A 144 -19.88 14.38 15.53
N MET A 145 -19.21 15.18 16.36
CA MET A 145 -17.90 14.83 16.91
C MET A 145 -18.03 14.05 18.23
N VAL A 146 -17.20 13.02 18.46
CA VAL A 146 -17.06 12.36 19.78
C VAL A 146 -16.11 13.17 20.67
N SER A 147 -15.04 13.70 20.10
CA SER A 147 -13.94 14.29 20.87
C SER A 147 -14.30 15.60 21.58
N ALA A 148 -15.30 16.33 21.08
CA ALA A 148 -15.73 17.62 21.60
C ALA A 148 -17.16 17.96 21.13
N TYR A 149 -17.89 18.75 21.92
CA TYR A 149 -19.24 19.21 21.59
C TYR A 149 -19.22 20.50 20.75
N SER A 150 -20.01 20.54 19.68
CA SER A 150 -20.12 21.71 18.79
C SER A 150 -21.27 22.63 19.23
N LEU A 151 -20.94 23.75 19.88
CA LEU A 151 -21.94 24.61 20.51
C LEU A 151 -22.77 25.42 19.52
N ARG A 152 -22.14 25.98 18.48
CA ARG A 152 -22.80 26.91 17.56
C ARG A 152 -24.02 26.27 16.89
N GLY A 153 -23.82 25.11 16.25
CA GLY A 153 -24.91 24.39 15.58
C GLY A 153 -26.03 23.99 16.54
N PHE A 154 -25.68 23.60 17.76
CA PHE A 154 -26.66 23.26 18.80
C PHE A 154 -27.57 24.43 19.18
N TYR A 155 -27.02 25.63 19.36
CA TYR A 155 -27.79 26.82 19.72
C TYR A 155 -28.51 27.44 18.53
N GLU A 156 -27.93 27.42 17.33
CA GLU A 156 -28.58 27.91 16.09
C GLU A 156 -29.89 27.17 15.79
N GLU A 157 -30.01 25.89 16.15
CA GLU A 157 -31.26 25.14 16.02
C GLU A 157 -32.35 25.54 17.02
N ARG A 158 -32.00 26.25 18.10
CA ARG A 158 -32.88 26.51 19.25
C ARG A 158 -33.16 27.98 19.50
N VAL A 159 -32.37 28.87 18.89
CA VAL A 159 -32.49 30.32 19.04
C VAL A 159 -32.84 30.91 17.68
N GLU A 160 -34.04 31.50 17.60
CA GLU A 160 -34.47 32.23 16.40
C GLU A 160 -34.02 33.71 16.42
N ASP A 161 -33.73 34.25 17.61
CA ASP A 161 -33.37 35.66 17.80
C ASP A 161 -31.85 35.88 17.57
N GLU A 162 -31.51 36.70 16.57
CA GLU A 162 -30.12 37.00 16.22
C GLU A 162 -29.35 37.65 17.39
N GLN A 163 -30.00 38.51 18.17
CA GLN A 163 -29.35 39.17 19.30
C GLN A 163 -28.98 38.19 20.42
N GLN A 164 -29.86 37.21 20.71
CA GLN A 164 -29.53 36.11 21.62
C GLN A 164 -28.37 35.26 21.11
N MET A 165 -28.30 35.00 19.80
CA MET A 165 -27.16 34.27 19.21
C MET A 165 -25.85 35.05 19.35
N ASP A 166 -25.86 36.36 19.14
CA ASP A 166 -24.70 37.23 19.37
C ASP A 166 -24.28 37.25 20.84
N ASP A 167 -25.25 37.23 21.76
CA ASP A 167 -24.98 37.17 23.19
C ASP A 167 -24.33 35.84 23.60
N LEU A 168 -24.77 34.73 23.01
CA LEU A 168 -24.15 33.41 23.20
C LEU A 168 -22.75 33.33 22.59
N TYR A 169 -22.57 33.88 21.38
CA TYR A 169 -21.27 33.98 20.72
C TYR A 169 -20.29 34.72 21.63
N ASP A 170 -20.66 35.92 22.08
CA ASP A 170 -19.78 36.70 22.95
C ASP A 170 -19.54 35.99 24.28
N MET A 171 -20.54 35.33 24.87
CA MET A 171 -20.37 34.62 26.13
C MET A 171 -19.36 33.49 26.00
N PHE A 172 -19.58 32.57 25.05
CA PHE A 172 -18.81 31.35 24.97
C PHE A 172 -17.51 31.51 24.19
N HIS A 173 -17.54 32.21 23.05
CA HIS A 173 -16.37 32.37 22.20
C HIS A 173 -15.44 33.47 22.72
N VAL A 174 -15.98 34.63 23.08
CA VAL A 174 -15.16 35.81 23.45
C VAL A 174 -14.78 35.79 24.94
N GLU A 175 -15.75 35.66 25.85
CA GLU A 175 -15.49 35.76 27.29
C GLU A 175 -14.93 34.45 27.88
N MET A 176 -15.47 33.29 27.49
CA MET A 176 -15.00 31.97 27.96
C MET A 176 -13.86 31.38 27.10
N GLY A 177 -13.53 32.00 25.97
CA GLY A 177 -12.40 31.59 25.13
C GLY A 177 -12.59 30.25 24.41
N ILE A 178 -13.83 29.79 24.20
CA ILE A 178 -14.12 28.57 23.44
C ILE A 178 -13.82 28.83 21.97
N ARG A 179 -12.72 28.24 21.50
CA ARG A 179 -12.24 28.38 20.11
C ARG A 179 -13.04 27.55 19.11
N ASP A 180 -12.90 27.89 17.84
CA ASP A 180 -13.34 27.04 16.72
C ASP A 180 -12.42 25.81 16.56
N ALA A 181 -12.94 24.79 15.87
CA ALA A 181 -12.19 23.58 15.55
C ALA A 181 -10.95 23.89 14.72
N THR A 182 -9.81 23.32 15.12
CA THR A 182 -8.55 23.38 14.38
C THR A 182 -8.29 22.08 13.62
N VAL A 183 -7.26 22.07 12.76
CA VAL A 183 -6.77 20.83 12.12
C VAL A 183 -6.54 19.73 13.15
N LYS A 184 -5.91 20.08 14.29
CA LYS A 184 -5.57 19.12 15.33
C LYS A 184 -6.81 18.45 15.91
N ASP A 185 -7.85 19.21 16.23
CA ASP A 185 -9.08 18.67 16.83
C ASP A 185 -9.78 17.72 15.86
N LEU A 186 -9.86 18.08 14.58
CA LEU A 186 -10.49 17.26 13.54
C LEU A 186 -9.68 15.99 13.22
N VAL A 187 -8.35 16.07 13.27
CA VAL A 187 -7.48 14.89 13.13
C VAL A 187 -7.60 13.97 14.35
N THR A 188 -7.71 14.53 15.56
CA THR A 188 -7.97 13.75 16.78
C THR A 188 -9.30 13.02 16.68
N GLU A 189 -10.35 13.67 16.19
CA GLU A 189 -11.64 13.00 15.94
C GLU A 189 -11.50 11.84 14.95
N LEU A 190 -10.86 12.07 13.79
CA LEU A 190 -10.64 11.01 12.80
C LEU A 190 -9.84 9.82 13.36
N LEU A 191 -8.86 10.09 14.22
CA LEU A 191 -8.09 9.06 14.91
C LEU A 191 -8.94 8.28 15.93
N LEU A 192 -9.83 8.94 16.66
CA LEU A 192 -10.78 8.26 17.57
C LEU A 192 -11.71 7.34 16.77
N LEU A 193 -12.32 7.84 15.71
CA LEU A 193 -13.20 7.05 14.82
C LEU A 193 -12.47 5.83 14.24
N ARG A 194 -11.21 6.01 13.83
CA ARG A 194 -10.36 4.91 13.38
C ARG A 194 -10.13 3.86 14.47
N ASN A 195 -9.76 4.30 15.68
CA ASN A 195 -9.41 3.41 16.79
C ASN A 195 -10.62 2.64 17.31
N GLU A 196 -11.82 3.23 17.22
CA GLU A 196 -13.09 2.58 17.55
C GLU A 196 -13.60 1.65 16.44
N GLY A 197 -12.95 1.66 15.26
CA GLY A 197 -13.33 0.83 14.13
C GLY A 197 -14.58 1.33 13.39
N SER A 198 -14.83 2.64 13.42
CA SER A 198 -15.98 3.24 12.72
C SER A 198 -15.87 3.05 11.21
N GLU A 199 -16.98 2.62 10.61
CA GLU A 199 -17.16 2.49 9.16
C GLU A 199 -18.14 3.54 8.60
N ASP A 200 -18.50 4.55 9.40
CA ASP A 200 -19.45 5.59 9.01
C ASP A 200 -18.80 6.59 8.05
N VAL A 201 -18.93 6.30 6.76
CA VAL A 201 -18.43 7.14 5.68
C VAL A 201 -19.11 8.51 5.66
N ALA A 202 -20.38 8.63 6.06
CA ALA A 202 -21.09 9.91 6.00
C ALA A 202 -20.52 10.89 7.03
N ARG A 203 -20.31 10.41 8.26
CA ARG A 203 -19.66 11.16 9.33
C ARG A 203 -18.25 11.59 8.97
N VAL A 204 -17.43 10.68 8.48
CA VAL A 204 -16.05 10.99 8.03
C VAL A 204 -16.05 11.99 6.87
N THR A 205 -17.00 11.87 5.93
CA THR A 205 -17.17 12.82 4.83
C THR A 205 -17.52 14.22 5.34
N ASN A 206 -18.34 14.34 6.38
CA ASN A 206 -18.69 15.63 6.97
C ASN A 206 -17.45 16.32 7.57
N ILE A 207 -16.58 15.58 8.24
CA ILE A 207 -15.30 16.10 8.76
C ILE A 207 -14.41 16.58 7.61
N TYR A 208 -14.28 15.82 6.52
CA TYR A 208 -13.51 16.25 5.35
C TYR A 208 -14.11 17.50 4.67
N LYS A 209 -15.44 17.58 4.56
CA LYS A 209 -16.13 18.77 4.04
C LYS A 209 -15.91 19.98 4.93
N TYR A 210 -15.86 19.79 6.24
CA TYR A 210 -15.56 20.87 7.19
C TYR A 210 -14.11 21.34 7.03
N LEU A 211 -13.15 20.42 6.98
CA LEU A 211 -11.74 20.71 6.69
C LEU A 211 -11.59 21.47 5.37
N ASP A 212 -12.32 21.07 4.33
CA ASP A 212 -12.30 21.75 3.04
C ASP A 212 -12.85 23.18 3.15
N LYS A 213 -14.03 23.37 3.74
CA LYS A 213 -14.72 24.66 3.70
C LYS A 213 -14.14 25.70 4.68
N HIS A 214 -13.80 25.27 5.89
CA HIS A 214 -13.58 26.19 7.01
C HIS A 214 -12.11 26.32 7.41
N ILE A 215 -11.26 25.37 7.03
CA ILE A 215 -9.87 25.34 7.49
C ILE A 215 -8.92 25.82 6.39
N THR A 216 -8.14 26.86 6.72
CA THR A 216 -7.16 27.50 5.82
C THR A 216 -5.71 27.07 6.09
N ALA A 217 -5.45 26.37 7.21
CA ALA A 217 -4.13 25.91 7.63
C ALA A 217 -3.64 24.69 6.81
N LEU A 218 -3.40 24.89 5.51
CA LEU A 218 -3.09 23.82 4.56
C LEU A 218 -1.82 23.04 4.91
N PHE A 219 -0.79 23.71 5.42
CA PHE A 219 0.48 23.04 5.74
C PHE A 219 0.32 22.01 6.87
N GLU A 220 -0.29 22.42 7.98
CA GLU A 220 -0.58 21.53 9.12
C GLU A 220 -1.48 20.37 8.71
N MET A 221 -2.50 20.65 7.90
CA MET A 221 -3.41 19.65 7.38
C MET A 221 -2.69 18.59 6.53
N ARG A 222 -1.80 19.01 5.63
CA ARG A 222 -1.00 18.09 4.80
C ARG A 222 -0.11 17.19 5.65
N VAL A 223 0.59 17.76 6.62
CA VAL A 223 1.47 17.01 7.53
C VAL A 223 0.66 15.96 8.28
N ALA A 224 -0.45 16.35 8.90
CA ALA A 224 -1.28 15.44 9.68
C ALA A 224 -1.85 14.29 8.83
N PHE A 225 -2.36 14.58 7.63
CA PHE A 225 -2.90 13.54 6.75
C PHE A 225 -1.82 12.60 6.19
N HIS A 226 -0.58 13.06 6.09
CA HIS A 226 0.56 12.24 5.68
C HIS A 226 1.03 11.30 6.81
N GLU A 227 0.97 11.73 8.07
CA GLU A 227 1.51 10.98 9.21
C GLU A 227 0.49 10.07 9.91
N CYS A 228 -0.78 10.46 9.98
CA CYS A 228 -1.73 9.86 10.92
C CYS A 228 -2.61 8.74 10.36
N GLY A 229 -2.60 8.50 9.04
CA GLY A 229 -3.45 7.46 8.43
C GLY A 229 -4.95 7.70 8.66
N VAL A 230 -5.43 8.91 8.34
CA VAL A 230 -6.78 9.41 8.67
C VAL A 230 -7.74 9.48 7.48
N ILE A 231 -7.41 8.79 6.37
CA ILE A 231 -8.25 8.68 5.19
C ILE A 231 -8.97 7.33 5.20
N LEU A 232 -10.29 7.33 5.42
CA LEU A 232 -11.10 6.12 5.34
C LEU A 232 -11.34 5.75 3.87
N VAL A 233 -11.02 4.52 3.47
CA VAL A 233 -11.27 3.99 2.14
C VAL A 233 -12.08 2.70 2.27
N LYS A 234 -13.22 2.64 1.57
CA LYS A 234 -14.08 1.46 1.53
C LYS A 234 -13.74 0.60 0.30
N ARG A 235 -13.43 -0.68 0.54
CA ARG A 235 -13.14 -1.69 -0.48
C ARG A 235 -14.13 -2.84 -0.32
N ASP A 236 -15.18 -2.86 -1.13
CA ASP A 236 -16.27 -3.83 -1.04
C ASP A 236 -16.82 -3.97 0.41
N ALA A 237 -16.47 -5.06 1.09
CA ALA A 237 -16.89 -5.38 2.45
C ALA A 237 -15.89 -4.96 3.55
N LEU A 238 -14.75 -4.35 3.19
CA LEU A 238 -13.69 -3.97 4.12
C LEU A 238 -13.44 -2.47 4.11
N SER A 239 -13.35 -1.89 5.31
CA SER A 239 -12.96 -0.50 5.53
C SER A 239 -11.51 -0.43 5.98
N ILE A 240 -10.71 0.43 5.35
CA ILE A 240 -9.28 0.58 5.65
C ILE A 240 -8.97 2.07 5.85
N TRP A 241 -8.16 2.37 6.86
CA TRP A 241 -7.66 3.72 7.12
C TRP A 241 -6.24 3.87 6.59
N LEU A 242 -6.01 4.88 5.76
CA LEU A 242 -4.78 5.11 5.01
C LEU A 242 -4.27 6.54 5.20
N SER A 243 -2.99 6.75 4.97
CA SER A 243 -2.38 8.08 4.88
C SER A 243 -2.50 8.67 3.48
N ALA A 244 -2.26 9.97 3.34
CA ALA A 244 -2.30 10.64 2.04
C ALA A 244 -1.27 10.08 1.03
N SER A 245 -0.16 9.50 1.47
CA SER A 245 0.87 8.90 0.61
C SER A 245 0.50 7.51 0.11
N GLU A 246 -0.40 6.81 0.81
CA GLU A 246 -0.91 5.49 0.44
C GLU A 246 -2.16 5.57 -0.45
N CYS A 247 -2.64 6.79 -0.70
CA CYS A 247 -3.82 7.08 -1.50
C CYS A 247 -3.44 7.72 -2.83
N PHE A 248 -4.31 7.52 -3.82
CA PHE A 248 -4.26 8.26 -5.07
C PHE A 248 -5.67 8.61 -5.56
N TRP A 249 -5.75 9.62 -6.41
CA TRP A 249 -6.96 9.93 -7.15
C TRP A 249 -6.88 9.31 -8.54
N SER A 250 -7.88 8.51 -8.92
CA SER A 250 -7.97 7.97 -10.27
C SER A 250 -9.25 8.42 -10.97
N GLU A 251 -9.15 8.80 -12.25
CA GLU A 251 -10.33 9.11 -13.08
C GLU A 251 -10.97 7.85 -13.69
N SER A 252 -10.20 6.77 -13.83
CA SER A 252 -10.69 5.49 -14.35
C SER A 252 -11.70 4.83 -13.39
N GLU A 253 -12.84 4.39 -13.93
CA GLU A 253 -13.95 3.80 -13.17
C GLU A 253 -13.69 2.37 -12.65
N THR A 254 -12.63 1.71 -13.11
CA THR A 254 -12.55 0.24 -13.11
C THR A 254 -11.59 -0.40 -12.10
N THR A 255 -11.09 0.30 -11.09
CA THR A 255 -10.16 -0.34 -10.13
C THR A 255 -10.83 -0.76 -8.84
N GLN A 256 -10.99 -2.09 -8.68
CA GLN A 256 -11.04 -2.75 -7.37
C GLN A 256 -9.68 -2.64 -6.64
N LEU A 257 -8.61 -2.32 -7.36
CA LEU A 257 -7.28 -2.20 -6.78
C LEU A 257 -7.06 -0.85 -6.08
N ASN A 258 -6.89 -0.96 -4.76
CA ASN A 258 -6.12 -0.11 -3.86
C ASN A 258 -6.31 1.41 -3.98
N SER A 259 -7.09 2.00 -3.07
CA SER A 259 -6.93 3.40 -2.62
C SER A 259 -7.37 4.54 -3.56
N SER A 260 -8.15 4.27 -4.62
CA SER A 260 -8.76 5.35 -5.41
C SER A 260 -9.83 6.10 -4.61
N LEU A 261 -9.58 7.38 -4.33
CA LEU A 261 -10.48 8.20 -3.51
C LEU A 261 -11.75 8.66 -4.24
N LYS A 262 -11.76 8.66 -5.58
CA LYS A 262 -12.93 9.09 -6.38
C LYS A 262 -14.17 8.25 -6.08
N GLY A 263 -14.00 6.93 -5.90
CA GLY A 263 -15.12 6.03 -5.61
C GLY A 263 -15.75 6.27 -4.24
N CYS A 264 -14.95 6.67 -3.24
CA CYS A 264 -15.44 6.96 -1.88
C CYS A 264 -15.97 8.40 -1.76
N TYR A 265 -15.31 9.35 -2.41
CA TYR A 265 -15.51 10.79 -2.19
C TYR A 265 -15.51 11.59 -3.50
N PRO A 266 -16.48 11.35 -4.41
CA PRO A 266 -16.48 11.97 -5.74
C PRO A 266 -16.48 13.51 -5.68
N ASP A 267 -17.17 14.09 -4.71
CA ASP A 267 -17.33 15.54 -4.55
C ASP A 267 -16.11 16.24 -3.91
N LEU A 268 -15.14 15.48 -3.41
CA LEU A 268 -13.98 16.00 -2.67
C LEU A 268 -12.68 16.02 -3.49
N LYS A 269 -12.78 15.99 -4.83
CA LYS A 269 -11.61 16.03 -5.73
C LYS A 269 -10.67 17.20 -5.42
N VAL A 270 -11.22 18.41 -5.30
CA VAL A 270 -10.45 19.63 -5.05
C VAL A 270 -9.78 19.60 -3.67
N PHE A 271 -10.46 19.02 -2.68
CA PHE A 271 -9.90 18.83 -1.35
C PHE A 271 -8.70 17.88 -1.37
N PHE A 272 -8.86 16.67 -1.88
CA PHE A 272 -7.79 15.66 -1.87
C PHE A 272 -6.60 16.05 -2.77
N LEU A 273 -6.84 16.48 -4.00
CA LEU A 273 -5.76 16.87 -4.91
C LEU A 273 -5.19 18.24 -4.57
N GLY A 274 -6.06 19.23 -4.38
CA GLY A 274 -5.66 20.63 -4.22
C GLY A 274 -5.12 20.93 -2.82
N LYS A 275 -5.84 20.54 -1.77
CA LYS A 275 -5.50 20.90 -0.37
C LYS A 275 -4.63 19.88 0.33
N LEU A 276 -4.89 18.59 0.16
CA LEU A 276 -4.09 17.53 0.79
C LEU A 276 -2.88 17.12 -0.07
N GLY A 277 -2.96 17.26 -1.39
CA GLY A 277 -1.85 16.87 -2.30
C GLY A 277 -1.71 15.37 -2.44
N VAL A 278 -2.83 14.66 -2.38
CA VAL A 278 -2.90 13.26 -2.79
C VAL A 278 -2.45 13.16 -4.25
N ASN A 279 -1.69 12.11 -4.57
CA ASN A 279 -1.18 11.93 -5.93
C ASN A 279 -2.31 11.54 -6.89
N VAL A 280 -2.24 12.02 -8.14
CA VAL A 280 -2.99 11.41 -9.24
C VAL A 280 -2.34 10.07 -9.60
N SER A 281 -3.14 9.07 -9.94
CA SER A 281 -2.67 7.72 -10.31
C SER A 281 -1.63 7.79 -11.43
N ALA A 282 -0.63 6.91 -11.37
CA ALA A 282 0.36 6.79 -12.43
C ALA A 282 -0.28 6.38 -13.76
N TYR A 283 -1.36 5.59 -13.71
CA TYR A 283 -2.16 5.23 -14.88
C TYR A 283 -2.75 6.46 -15.60
N ASP A 284 -3.42 7.35 -14.88
CA ASP A 284 -4.01 8.55 -15.49
C ASP A 284 -2.93 9.52 -15.98
N LYS A 285 -1.82 9.63 -15.26
CA LYS A 285 -0.67 10.44 -15.71
C LYS A 285 -0.03 9.88 -16.99
N LEU A 286 -0.05 8.56 -17.20
CA LEU A 286 0.38 7.97 -18.47
C LEU A 286 -0.57 8.37 -19.61
N LEU A 287 -1.87 8.43 -19.35
CA LEU A 287 -2.87 8.81 -20.35
C LEU A 287 -2.93 10.32 -20.62
N ASP A 288 -2.32 11.14 -19.77
CA ASP A 288 -2.22 12.58 -19.98
C ASP A 288 -1.24 12.90 -21.13
N SER A 289 -1.79 13.43 -22.22
CA SER A 289 -1.05 13.83 -23.42
C SER A 289 -0.02 14.96 -23.20
N SER A 290 -0.07 15.65 -22.06
CA SER A 290 0.87 16.71 -21.70
C SER A 290 2.13 16.20 -21.00
N THR A 291 2.17 14.92 -20.63
CA THR A 291 3.28 14.32 -19.89
C THR A 291 4.57 14.27 -20.72
N SER A 292 5.67 14.73 -20.13
CA SER A 292 6.99 14.67 -20.77
C SER A 292 7.52 13.24 -20.82
N LEU A 293 8.43 12.94 -21.76
CA LEU A 293 9.02 11.59 -21.85
C LEU A 293 9.67 11.11 -20.54
N ARG A 294 10.35 12.02 -19.83
CA ARG A 294 10.97 11.72 -18.53
C ARG A 294 9.91 11.33 -17.51
N ASP A 295 8.81 12.07 -17.47
CA ASP A 295 7.72 11.82 -16.55
C ASP A 295 6.95 10.55 -16.93
N THR A 296 6.75 10.26 -18.21
CA THR A 296 6.14 9.01 -18.69
C THR A 296 6.94 7.80 -18.23
N LYS A 297 8.28 7.82 -18.34
CA LYS A 297 9.14 6.75 -17.79
C LYS A 297 8.94 6.58 -16.28
N LYS A 298 8.92 7.69 -15.55
CA LYS A 298 8.69 7.67 -14.10
C LYS A 298 7.31 7.10 -13.78
N ASN A 299 6.27 7.47 -14.52
CA ASN A 299 4.91 6.99 -14.32
C ASN A 299 4.79 5.50 -14.62
N TRP A 300 5.47 4.95 -15.63
CA TRP A 300 5.54 3.51 -15.85
C TRP A 300 6.08 2.76 -14.62
N LEU A 301 7.14 3.29 -14.02
CA LEU A 301 7.71 2.73 -12.80
C LEU A 301 6.78 2.93 -11.60
N SER A 302 6.21 4.12 -11.41
CA SER A 302 5.27 4.41 -10.33
C SER A 302 4.01 3.55 -10.41
N LEU A 303 3.53 3.21 -11.61
CA LEU A 303 2.42 2.26 -11.77
C LEU A 303 2.77 0.89 -11.18
N MET A 304 4.02 0.43 -11.32
CA MET A 304 4.48 -0.79 -10.66
C MET A 304 4.57 -0.69 -9.13
N ASP A 305 4.82 0.51 -8.60
CA ASP A 305 4.80 0.74 -7.15
C ASP A 305 3.36 0.72 -6.64
N GLU A 306 2.43 1.36 -7.35
CA GLU A 306 1.00 1.39 -7.03
C GLU A 306 0.37 -0.03 -7.05
N THR A 307 0.85 -0.92 -7.91
CA THR A 307 0.38 -2.32 -7.99
C THR A 307 1.19 -3.28 -7.12
N ASN A 308 2.11 -2.81 -6.27
CA ASN A 308 3.02 -3.66 -5.48
C ASN A 308 3.74 -4.74 -6.31
N GLY A 309 4.13 -4.43 -7.54
CA GLY A 309 4.81 -5.41 -8.40
C GLY A 309 3.88 -6.38 -9.11
N MET A 310 2.55 -6.30 -8.91
CA MET A 310 1.58 -7.20 -9.52
C MET A 310 1.09 -6.69 -10.87
N VAL A 311 0.40 -7.57 -11.60
CA VAL A 311 -0.29 -7.20 -12.86
C VAL A 311 -1.36 -6.16 -12.53
N PRO A 312 -1.40 -5.02 -13.25
CA PRO A 312 -2.41 -3.99 -12.98
C PRO A 312 -3.83 -4.47 -13.30
N GLU A 313 -4.78 -4.04 -12.48
CA GLU A 313 -6.22 -4.22 -12.73
C GLU A 313 -6.84 -2.96 -13.35
N PHE A 314 -6.11 -2.31 -14.26
CA PHE A 314 -6.61 -1.19 -15.05
C PHE A 314 -7.06 -1.67 -16.45
N PRO A 315 -7.87 -0.88 -17.19
CA PRO A 315 -8.19 -1.17 -18.58
C PRO A 315 -6.94 -1.03 -19.44
N VAL A 316 -6.69 -2.04 -20.27
CA VAL A 316 -5.52 -2.09 -21.15
C VAL A 316 -5.70 -1.19 -22.37
N GLU A 317 -6.93 -1.08 -22.87
CA GLU A 317 -7.26 -0.46 -24.15
C GLU A 317 -6.87 1.02 -24.26
N PRO A 318 -7.04 1.86 -23.22
CA PRO A 318 -6.59 3.26 -23.28
C PRO A 318 -5.08 3.40 -23.44
N ILE A 319 -4.30 2.56 -22.74
CA ILE A 319 -2.84 2.56 -22.80
C ILE A 319 -2.35 2.10 -24.18
N LEU A 320 -2.98 1.09 -24.77
CA LEU A 320 -2.64 0.62 -26.12
C LEU A 320 -2.86 1.70 -27.19
N LYS A 321 -3.93 2.51 -27.04
CA LYS A 321 -4.25 3.60 -27.97
C LYS A 321 -3.39 4.85 -27.76
N ALA A 322 -2.86 5.04 -26.55
CA ALA A 322 -2.11 6.22 -26.18
C ALA A 322 -0.65 6.15 -26.67
N LYS A 323 -0.05 7.33 -26.86
CA LYS A 323 1.38 7.47 -27.14
C LYS A 323 2.16 7.53 -25.82
N VAL A 324 2.46 6.37 -25.26
CA VAL A 324 3.03 6.25 -23.91
C VAL A 324 4.30 5.40 -23.86
N PHE A 325 4.71 4.79 -24.97
CA PHE A 325 5.90 3.94 -25.01
C PHE A 325 7.12 4.79 -25.37
N PRO A 326 8.10 4.98 -24.47
CA PRO A 326 9.32 5.71 -24.80
C PRO A 326 10.18 4.84 -25.72
N VAL A 327 10.35 5.25 -26.98
CA VAL A 327 11.09 4.51 -28.00
C VAL A 327 12.30 5.31 -28.46
N SER A 328 13.48 4.69 -28.32
CA SER A 328 14.73 5.17 -28.91
C SER A 328 14.82 4.71 -30.35
N HIS A 329 15.21 5.62 -31.25
CA HIS A 329 15.37 5.35 -32.68
C HIS A 329 16.84 5.21 -33.08
N PRO A 330 17.17 4.31 -34.02
CA PRO A 330 18.55 4.10 -34.45
C PRO A 330 19.07 5.29 -35.27
N GLY A 331 20.38 5.56 -35.17
CA GLY A 331 21.11 6.32 -36.18
C GLY A 331 21.05 7.84 -36.14
N GLN A 332 20.57 8.49 -35.08
CA GLN A 332 20.63 9.96 -35.01
C GLN A 332 21.06 10.49 -33.62
N PRO A 333 22.27 11.08 -33.48
CA PRO A 333 22.76 11.64 -32.22
C PRO A 333 21.95 12.84 -31.69
N PHE A 334 20.92 13.29 -32.42
CA PHE A 334 20.10 14.46 -32.09
C PHE A 334 18.58 14.19 -32.16
N LYS A 335 18.15 12.93 -32.36
CA LYS A 335 16.73 12.59 -32.29
C LYS A 335 16.44 12.11 -30.88
N PHE A 336 15.70 12.93 -30.13
CA PHE A 336 15.26 12.59 -28.79
C PHE A 336 14.28 11.41 -28.85
N ASP A 337 14.28 10.58 -27.81
CA ASP A 337 13.32 9.51 -27.64
C ASP A 337 11.89 10.07 -27.84
N GLU A 338 11.03 9.31 -28.52
CA GLU A 338 9.66 9.71 -28.79
C GLU A 338 8.70 8.83 -27.99
N LEU A 339 7.57 9.41 -27.57
CA LEU A 339 6.46 8.63 -27.05
C LEU A 339 5.64 8.08 -28.22
N CYS A 340 5.66 6.77 -28.37
CA CYS A 340 5.01 6.03 -29.45
C CYS A 340 3.76 5.29 -28.94
N SER A 341 2.85 4.95 -29.85
CA SER A 341 1.76 4.00 -29.57
C SER A 341 2.25 2.56 -29.72
N ILE A 342 1.42 1.59 -29.31
CA ILE A 342 1.78 0.17 -29.44
C ILE A 342 1.96 -0.29 -30.90
N ASP A 343 1.31 0.40 -31.85
CA ASP A 343 1.39 0.10 -33.28
C ASP A 343 2.80 0.33 -33.84
N THR A 344 3.63 1.11 -33.15
CA THR A 344 5.03 1.27 -33.52
C THR A 344 5.78 -0.02 -33.21
N GLU A 345 6.47 -0.59 -34.19
CA GLU A 345 7.33 -1.74 -33.98
C GLU A 345 8.60 -1.31 -33.23
N PHE A 346 8.88 -1.95 -32.09
CA PHE A 346 10.07 -1.72 -31.27
C PHE A 346 10.44 -3.01 -30.54
N ALA A 347 11.71 -3.15 -30.18
CA ALA A 347 12.19 -4.26 -29.36
C ALA A 347 12.32 -3.88 -27.88
N ILE A 348 12.24 -4.87 -26.98
CA ILE A 348 12.44 -4.69 -25.53
C ILE A 348 13.79 -5.27 -25.12
N GLY A 349 14.69 -4.43 -24.61
CA GLY A 349 16.07 -4.76 -24.27
C GLY A 349 16.25 -5.59 -22.99
N ASP A 350 15.73 -6.82 -22.94
CA ASP A 350 15.79 -7.71 -21.76
C ASP A 350 17.15 -8.40 -21.55
N ARG A 351 18.08 -8.24 -22.50
CA ARG A 351 19.43 -8.80 -22.45
C ARG A 351 20.45 -7.73 -22.82
N GLU A 352 21.29 -7.36 -21.86
CA GLU A 352 22.31 -6.31 -22.02
C GLU A 352 23.29 -6.56 -23.19
N ARG A 353 23.59 -7.83 -23.47
CA ARG A 353 24.44 -8.21 -24.61
C ARG A 353 23.75 -7.94 -25.94
N LEU A 354 22.47 -8.33 -26.07
CA LEU A 354 21.71 -8.17 -27.30
C LEU A 354 21.40 -6.69 -27.53
N LYS A 355 21.04 -5.97 -26.46
CA LYS A 355 20.80 -4.52 -26.47
C LYS A 355 21.99 -3.77 -27.07
N ARG A 356 23.18 -3.91 -26.47
CA ARG A 356 24.41 -3.23 -26.95
C ARG A 356 24.76 -3.54 -28.40
N ALA A 357 24.46 -4.75 -28.87
CA ALA A 357 24.79 -5.16 -30.23
C ALA A 357 23.81 -4.62 -31.30
N LEU A 358 22.58 -4.24 -30.90
CA LEU A 358 21.50 -3.84 -31.80
C LEU A 358 20.99 -2.40 -31.59
N GLU A 359 21.29 -1.76 -30.46
CA GLU A 359 20.76 -0.42 -30.10
C GLU A 359 21.05 0.67 -31.14
N SER A 360 22.13 0.53 -31.92
CA SER A 360 22.47 1.46 -33.00
C SER A 360 21.74 1.19 -34.32
N ASN A 361 21.05 0.05 -34.43
CA ASN A 361 20.47 -0.48 -35.66
C ASN A 361 18.93 -0.56 -35.66
N ILE A 362 18.29 -0.68 -34.49
CA ILE A 362 16.83 -0.89 -34.36
C ILE A 362 16.18 0.10 -33.40
N LYS A 363 14.86 0.24 -33.52
CA LYS A 363 14.01 0.91 -32.53
C LYS A 363 13.90 0.06 -31.27
N MET A 364 14.06 0.67 -30.11
CA MET A 364 14.05 -0.03 -28.83
C MET A 364 13.29 0.75 -27.77
N LEU A 365 12.58 0.02 -26.91
CA LEU A 365 11.96 0.60 -25.72
C LEU A 365 13.06 1.13 -24.79
N ASP A 366 12.99 2.41 -24.46
CA ASP A 366 14.02 3.14 -23.76
C ASP A 366 13.94 2.90 -22.24
N PHE A 367 14.27 1.70 -21.83
CA PHE A 367 14.47 1.32 -20.43
C PHE A 367 15.80 0.57 -20.28
N ASN A 368 16.42 0.71 -19.12
CA ASN A 368 17.58 -0.10 -18.74
C ASN A 368 17.13 -1.50 -18.28
N LEU A 369 18.07 -2.43 -18.14
CA LEU A 369 17.75 -3.82 -17.79
C LEU A 369 17.02 -3.97 -16.44
N ILE A 370 17.34 -3.13 -15.45
CA ILE A 370 16.70 -3.17 -14.12
C ILE A 370 15.24 -2.71 -14.25
N GLU A 371 15.00 -1.63 -15.00
CA GLU A 371 13.67 -1.12 -15.30
C GLU A 371 12.85 -2.14 -16.08
N VAL A 372 13.40 -2.73 -17.16
CA VAL A 372 12.74 -3.78 -17.94
C VAL A 372 12.33 -4.97 -17.06
N ARG A 373 13.21 -5.40 -16.14
CA ARG A 373 12.90 -6.48 -15.18
C ARG A 373 11.75 -6.11 -14.25
N ARG A 374 11.74 -4.88 -13.75
CA ARG A 374 10.67 -4.37 -12.89
C ARG A 374 9.34 -4.22 -13.64
N LEU A 375 9.37 -3.86 -14.91
CA LEU A 375 8.18 -3.67 -15.76
C LEU A 375 7.63 -4.96 -16.39
N GLN A 376 8.26 -6.11 -16.15
CA GLN A 376 7.84 -7.40 -16.72
C GLN A 376 6.35 -7.72 -16.50
N PRO A 377 5.74 -7.47 -15.32
CA PRO A 377 4.29 -7.64 -15.12
C PRO A 377 3.45 -6.76 -16.05
N LEU A 378 3.87 -5.52 -16.36
CA LEU A 378 3.18 -4.65 -17.31
C LEU A 378 3.30 -5.16 -18.74
N PHE A 379 4.49 -5.65 -19.13
CA PHE A 379 4.67 -6.19 -20.48
C PHE A 379 3.81 -7.42 -20.71
N ARG A 380 3.58 -8.22 -19.66
CA ARG A 380 2.62 -9.34 -19.68
C ARG A 380 1.17 -8.86 -19.74
N TRP A 381 0.82 -7.84 -18.95
CA TRP A 381 -0.50 -7.19 -18.97
C TRP A 381 -0.86 -6.65 -20.36
N LEU A 382 0.11 -6.03 -21.04
CA LEU A 382 -0.03 -5.51 -22.40
C LEU A 382 0.07 -6.57 -23.50
N SER A 383 0.46 -7.80 -23.15
CA SER A 383 0.73 -8.90 -24.11
C SER A 383 1.79 -8.55 -25.17
N ILE A 384 2.91 -7.94 -24.75
CA ILE A 384 4.01 -7.50 -25.64
C ILE A 384 5.33 -8.24 -25.39
N GLU A 385 5.28 -9.35 -24.66
CA GLU A 385 6.45 -10.15 -24.29
C GLU A 385 7.10 -10.85 -25.51
N ASP A 386 6.47 -10.89 -26.67
CA ASP A 386 7.04 -11.35 -27.94
C ASP A 386 8.11 -10.38 -28.46
N ARG A 387 8.06 -9.11 -28.05
CA ARG A 387 9.01 -8.05 -28.45
C ARG A 387 10.35 -8.09 -27.70
N TYR A 388 10.52 -8.98 -26.72
CA TYR A 388 11.81 -9.14 -26.03
C TYR A 388 12.91 -9.55 -27.00
N LEU A 389 14.10 -8.94 -26.89
CA LEU A 389 15.26 -9.31 -27.71
C LEU A 389 15.59 -10.80 -27.56
N SER A 390 15.41 -11.38 -26.38
CA SER A 390 15.61 -12.82 -26.18
C SER A 390 14.64 -13.73 -26.96
N ARG A 391 13.58 -13.18 -27.55
CA ARG A 391 12.57 -13.92 -28.34
C ARG A 391 12.60 -13.58 -29.82
N CYS A 392 12.82 -12.31 -30.17
CA CYS A 392 12.74 -11.86 -31.56
C CYS A 392 14.10 -11.84 -32.29
N VAL A 393 15.22 -11.95 -31.57
CA VAL A 393 16.57 -11.98 -32.17
C VAL A 393 16.99 -13.42 -32.48
N LYS A 394 17.52 -13.62 -33.69
CA LYS A 394 18.19 -14.86 -34.12
C LYS A 394 19.69 -14.65 -34.17
N GLU A 395 20.44 -15.64 -33.69
CA GLU A 395 21.90 -15.65 -33.82
C GLU A 395 22.29 -16.41 -35.10
N ILE A 396 23.02 -15.76 -36.00
CA ILE A 396 23.47 -16.33 -37.27
C ILE A 396 24.98 -16.52 -37.25
N LEU A 397 25.43 -17.68 -37.70
CA LEU A 397 26.85 -17.96 -37.85
C LEU A 397 27.44 -17.11 -39.00
N ASP A 398 28.49 -16.35 -38.70
CA ASP A 398 29.20 -15.54 -39.69
C ASP A 398 30.48 -16.24 -40.14
N GLU A 399 31.35 -16.58 -39.20
CA GLU A 399 32.64 -17.22 -39.48
C GLU A 399 33.12 -18.08 -38.31
N VAL A 400 33.83 -19.16 -38.61
CA VAL A 400 34.52 -20.00 -37.62
C VAL A 400 36.00 -20.09 -37.99
N SER A 401 36.89 -19.90 -37.02
CA SER A 401 38.34 -20.01 -37.22
C SER A 401 38.80 -21.44 -37.56
N THR A 402 40.05 -21.61 -38.00
CA THR A 402 40.69 -22.93 -38.17
C THR A 402 40.48 -23.81 -36.96
N PHE A 403 39.96 -25.02 -37.19
CA PHE A 403 39.52 -25.93 -36.15
C PHE A 403 40.52 -27.05 -35.89
N GLN A 404 40.52 -27.56 -34.66
CA GLN A 404 41.07 -28.89 -34.36
C GLN A 404 39.88 -29.83 -34.16
N LEU A 405 39.79 -30.85 -35.01
CA LEU A 405 38.78 -31.89 -34.84
C LEU A 405 39.15 -32.71 -33.61
N ARG A 406 38.49 -32.42 -32.49
CA ARG A 406 38.59 -33.23 -31.29
C ARG A 406 37.27 -33.95 -31.10
N ARG A 407 37.28 -35.27 -31.32
CA ARG A 407 36.12 -36.12 -31.06
C ARG A 407 35.87 -36.20 -29.55
N TRP A 408 35.12 -35.25 -29.01
CA TRP A 408 34.49 -35.40 -27.70
C TRP A 408 33.31 -36.35 -27.84
N ASP A 409 33.23 -37.34 -26.95
CA ASP A 409 32.26 -38.42 -27.07
C ASP A 409 30.97 -38.09 -26.31
N LEU A 410 30.12 -37.28 -26.94
CA LEU A 410 28.73 -37.05 -26.49
C LEU A 410 27.93 -38.37 -26.42
N ASP A 411 28.40 -39.45 -27.06
CA ASP A 411 27.86 -40.82 -26.98
C ASP A 411 27.58 -41.25 -25.54
N THR A 412 28.49 -40.93 -24.62
CA THR A 412 28.39 -41.32 -23.20
C THR A 412 27.24 -40.62 -22.46
N LYS A 413 26.82 -39.43 -22.92
CA LYS A 413 25.73 -38.62 -22.33
C LYS A 413 24.48 -38.57 -23.21
N ALA A 414 24.53 -39.09 -24.44
CA ALA A 414 23.44 -39.05 -25.41
C ALA A 414 22.15 -39.68 -24.87
N TYR A 415 22.24 -40.79 -24.12
CA TYR A 415 21.08 -41.43 -23.48
C TYR A 415 20.37 -40.48 -22.50
N HIS A 416 21.14 -39.80 -21.66
CA HIS A 416 20.63 -38.87 -20.66
C HIS A 416 19.98 -37.64 -21.31
N ILE A 417 20.55 -37.13 -22.40
CA ILE A 417 19.94 -36.04 -23.19
C ILE A 417 18.64 -36.50 -23.85
N ALA A 418 18.59 -37.73 -24.38
CA ALA A 418 17.38 -38.30 -24.96
C ALA A 418 16.25 -38.49 -23.93
N ARG A 419 16.60 -38.81 -22.67
CA ARG A 419 15.64 -38.81 -21.54
C ARG A 419 15.03 -37.43 -21.28
N VAL A 420 15.85 -36.37 -21.33
CA VAL A 420 15.35 -34.98 -21.21
C VAL A 420 14.39 -34.67 -22.36
N GLY A 421 14.78 -35.00 -23.60
CA GLY A 421 13.90 -34.81 -24.76
C GLY A 421 12.58 -35.57 -24.64
N ALA A 422 12.62 -36.80 -24.13
CA ALA A 422 11.43 -37.62 -23.92
C ALA A 422 10.49 -37.04 -22.86
N THR A 423 11.04 -36.54 -21.76
CA THR A 423 10.28 -35.93 -20.65
C THR A 423 9.51 -34.70 -21.13
N PHE A 424 10.17 -33.83 -21.90
CA PHE A 424 9.62 -32.54 -22.31
C PHE A 424 9.06 -32.53 -23.73
N ASN A 425 8.99 -33.68 -24.39
CA ASN A 425 8.50 -33.85 -25.75
C ASN A 425 9.29 -33.02 -26.81
N SER A 426 10.59 -32.82 -26.57
CA SER A 426 11.50 -31.95 -27.34
C SER A 426 12.65 -32.74 -27.97
N TYR A 427 12.69 -32.83 -29.30
CA TYR A 427 13.65 -33.67 -30.03
C TYR A 427 14.43 -32.93 -31.12
N GLY A 428 14.31 -31.61 -31.20
CA GLY A 428 14.89 -30.79 -32.28
C GLY A 428 14.39 -31.24 -33.65
N SER A 429 15.31 -31.45 -34.58
CA SER A 429 15.01 -31.95 -35.93
C SER A 429 14.65 -33.44 -35.99
N CYS A 430 14.62 -34.15 -34.86
CA CYS A 430 14.36 -35.60 -34.81
C CYS A 430 12.88 -35.90 -34.53
N ASP A 431 12.44 -37.10 -34.90
CA ASP A 431 11.03 -37.51 -34.75
C ASP A 431 10.69 -37.96 -33.32
N ASP A 432 11.64 -38.62 -32.64
CA ASP A 432 11.47 -39.25 -31.34
C ASP A 432 12.76 -39.32 -30.51
N ALA A 433 12.66 -39.86 -29.28
CA ALA A 433 13.80 -39.98 -28.38
C ALA A 433 14.90 -40.93 -28.91
N LEU A 434 14.54 -41.94 -29.69
CA LEU A 434 15.49 -42.93 -30.22
C LEU A 434 16.31 -42.33 -31.37
N SER A 435 15.67 -41.64 -32.30
CA SER A 435 16.30 -40.89 -33.38
C SER A 435 17.17 -39.75 -32.85
N LEU A 436 16.71 -39.04 -31.80
CA LEU A 436 17.54 -38.07 -31.07
C LEU A 436 18.79 -38.75 -30.47
N TYR A 437 18.62 -39.87 -29.76
CA TYR A 437 19.74 -40.63 -29.21
C TYR A 437 20.74 -41.01 -30.30
N GLN A 438 20.28 -41.57 -31.43
CA GLN A 438 21.14 -41.96 -32.54
C GLN A 438 21.88 -40.76 -33.15
N ARG A 439 21.20 -39.63 -33.37
CA ARG A 439 21.81 -38.40 -33.92
C ARG A 439 22.91 -37.85 -32.99
N LEU A 440 22.64 -37.80 -31.68
CA LEU A 440 23.59 -37.33 -30.66
C LEU A 440 24.85 -38.21 -30.55
N ARG A 441 24.77 -39.51 -30.86
CA ARG A 441 25.95 -40.39 -30.88
C ARG A 441 26.88 -40.12 -32.07
N THR A 442 26.33 -39.57 -33.14
CA THR A 442 27.08 -39.23 -34.36
C THR A 442 27.54 -37.77 -34.41
N VAL A 443 27.19 -36.98 -33.39
CA VAL A 443 27.48 -35.54 -33.33
C VAL A 443 28.98 -35.28 -33.39
N GLN A 444 29.38 -34.29 -34.18
CA GLN A 444 30.77 -33.86 -34.25
C GLN A 444 30.96 -32.64 -33.37
N ILE A 445 31.77 -32.76 -32.32
CA ILE A 445 32.21 -31.59 -31.56
C ILE A 445 33.51 -31.08 -32.19
N VAL A 446 33.54 -29.79 -32.51
CA VAL A 446 34.67 -29.14 -33.17
C VAL A 446 35.20 -28.04 -32.25
N GLU A 447 36.44 -28.20 -31.79
CA GLU A 447 37.12 -27.21 -30.97
C GLU A 447 37.70 -26.10 -31.87
N VAL A 448 37.34 -24.85 -31.58
CA VAL A 448 37.65 -23.68 -32.42
C VAL A 448 38.19 -22.53 -31.58
N VAL A 449 39.06 -21.71 -32.17
CA VAL A 449 39.63 -20.55 -31.47
C VAL A 449 38.59 -19.43 -31.34
N TYR A 450 37.83 -19.17 -32.41
CA TYR A 450 36.80 -18.15 -32.46
C TYR A 450 35.55 -18.64 -33.21
N ILE A 451 34.37 -18.30 -32.68
CA ILE A 451 33.07 -18.44 -33.32
C ILE A 451 32.50 -17.02 -33.46
N PHE A 452 32.43 -16.50 -34.68
CA PHE A 452 31.84 -15.20 -34.95
C PHE A 452 30.37 -15.35 -35.32
N MET A 453 29.51 -14.68 -34.57
CA MET A 453 28.08 -14.65 -34.81
C MET A 453 27.63 -13.23 -35.11
N LYS A 454 26.59 -13.10 -35.92
CA LYS A 454 25.79 -11.88 -36.12
C LYS A 454 24.42 -12.06 -35.49
N LEU A 455 23.81 -10.95 -35.09
CA LEU A 455 22.42 -10.94 -34.67
C LEU A 455 21.55 -10.50 -35.84
N GLU A 456 20.41 -11.16 -36.01
CA GLU A 456 19.39 -10.84 -37.00
C GLU A 456 18.05 -10.65 -36.31
N ILE A 457 17.33 -9.61 -36.70
CA ILE A 457 16.00 -9.29 -36.21
C ILE A 457 15.18 -8.72 -37.36
N VAL A 458 13.89 -9.05 -37.39
CA VAL A 458 12.94 -8.44 -38.32
C VAL A 458 12.28 -7.27 -37.61
N GLN A 459 12.34 -6.07 -38.18
CA GLN A 459 11.65 -4.89 -37.69
C GLN A 459 11.21 -4.00 -38.85
N ASP A 460 9.98 -3.47 -38.78
CA ASP A 460 9.29 -2.74 -39.85
C ASP A 460 9.24 -3.52 -41.17
N GLY A 461 9.11 -4.84 -41.09
CA GLY A 461 9.17 -5.75 -42.24
C GLY A 461 10.57 -5.89 -42.88
N GLN A 462 11.61 -5.30 -42.29
CA GLN A 462 12.99 -5.37 -42.79
C GLN A 462 13.85 -6.26 -41.90
N VAL A 463 14.69 -7.06 -42.54
CA VAL A 463 15.72 -7.86 -41.84
C VAL A 463 16.89 -6.94 -41.51
N VAL A 464 17.09 -6.66 -40.22
CA VAL A 464 18.20 -5.86 -39.70
C VAL A 464 19.24 -6.78 -39.08
N ARG A 465 20.50 -6.57 -39.44
CA ARG A 465 21.65 -7.32 -38.90
C ARG A 465 22.53 -6.42 -38.06
N SER A 466 23.13 -6.97 -37.00
CA SER A 466 24.10 -6.23 -36.19
C SER A 466 25.32 -5.83 -37.04
N ASN A 467 25.77 -4.58 -36.90
CA ASN A 467 26.96 -4.09 -37.60
C ASN A 467 28.25 -4.80 -37.15
N MET A 468 28.25 -5.27 -35.89
CA MET A 468 29.38 -5.96 -35.29
C MET A 468 29.08 -7.44 -35.15
N THR A 469 30.09 -8.26 -35.41
CA THR A 469 30.14 -9.66 -34.99
C THR A 469 30.52 -9.75 -33.53
N TYR A 470 30.00 -10.72 -32.81
CA TYR A 470 30.48 -11.06 -31.46
C TYR A 470 31.04 -12.47 -31.42
N GLN A 471 31.94 -12.69 -30.46
CA GLN A 471 32.50 -14.02 -30.22
C GLN A 471 31.54 -14.86 -29.36
N ALA A 472 30.98 -15.92 -29.94
CA ALA A 472 30.22 -16.92 -29.22
C ALA A 472 31.16 -17.94 -28.56
N LYS A 473 30.66 -18.61 -27.52
CA LYS A 473 31.38 -19.70 -26.84
C LYS A 473 31.02 -21.07 -27.39
N ALA A 474 29.78 -21.24 -27.84
CA ALA A 474 29.29 -22.43 -28.53
C ALA A 474 28.33 -22.04 -29.66
N HIS A 475 28.25 -22.89 -30.68
CA HIS A 475 27.22 -22.85 -31.71
C HIS A 475 26.85 -24.28 -32.12
N ILE A 476 25.57 -24.51 -32.41
CA ILE A 476 25.08 -25.80 -32.91
C ILE A 476 24.61 -25.55 -34.35
N SER A 477 25.22 -26.28 -35.28
CA SER A 477 24.84 -26.29 -36.69
C SER A 477 24.20 -27.63 -37.00
N ASP A 478 22.96 -27.59 -37.44
CA ASP A 478 22.20 -28.77 -37.81
C ASP A 478 21.99 -28.78 -39.32
N CYS A 479 22.72 -29.65 -40.01
CA CYS A 479 22.71 -29.75 -41.47
C CYS A 479 22.36 -31.17 -41.91
N ASP A 480 22.05 -31.36 -43.19
CA ASP A 480 21.77 -32.68 -43.77
C ASP A 480 22.95 -33.66 -43.58
N ASP A 481 24.18 -33.15 -43.52
CA ASP A 481 25.42 -33.90 -43.29
C ASP A 481 25.65 -34.32 -41.81
N GLY A 482 24.78 -33.89 -40.90
CA GLY A 482 24.81 -34.22 -39.48
C GLY A 482 24.89 -33.01 -38.54
N LEU A 483 24.77 -33.29 -37.24
CA LEU A 483 24.81 -32.29 -36.18
C LEU A 483 26.28 -31.96 -35.81
N ILE A 484 26.65 -30.69 -35.90
CA ILE A 484 27.99 -30.19 -35.54
C ILE A 484 27.87 -29.19 -34.39
N ILE A 485 28.66 -29.38 -33.34
CA ILE A 485 28.73 -28.47 -32.19
C ILE A 485 30.11 -27.82 -32.17
N TYR A 486 30.16 -26.52 -32.41
CA TYR A 486 31.37 -25.73 -32.28
C TYR A 486 31.55 -25.28 -30.84
N VAL A 487 32.74 -25.47 -30.26
CA VAL A 487 33.08 -25.12 -28.88
C VAL A 487 34.39 -24.34 -28.84
N LYS A 488 34.42 -23.22 -28.11
CA LYS A 488 35.64 -22.42 -27.94
C LYS A 488 36.73 -23.18 -27.15
N THR A 489 37.95 -23.19 -27.65
CA THR A 489 39.11 -23.86 -27.03
C THR A 489 39.75 -23.03 -25.90
N GLY A 490 40.08 -23.68 -24.78
CA GLY A 490 41.05 -23.20 -23.78
C GLY A 490 40.50 -22.42 -22.57
N GLY A 491 41.15 -22.62 -21.41
CA GLY A 491 40.99 -21.82 -20.19
C GLY A 491 39.60 -21.86 -19.53
N ASN A 492 39.28 -20.83 -18.75
CA ASN A 492 37.97 -20.65 -18.08
C ASN A 492 36.80 -20.57 -19.09
N ASP A 493 37.08 -20.23 -20.35
CA ASP A 493 36.07 -20.16 -21.41
C ASP A 493 35.54 -21.55 -21.81
N GLN A 494 36.35 -22.60 -21.71
CA GLN A 494 35.91 -23.97 -21.99
C GLN A 494 34.91 -24.47 -20.94
N GLN A 495 35.15 -24.20 -19.66
CA GLN A 495 34.21 -24.55 -18.58
C GLN A 495 32.91 -23.74 -18.70
N LEU A 496 33.01 -22.43 -18.94
CA LEU A 496 31.83 -21.59 -19.17
C LEU A 496 31.04 -22.01 -20.41
N CYS A 497 31.71 -22.48 -21.46
CA CYS A 497 31.08 -23.04 -22.63
C CYS A 497 30.27 -24.28 -22.26
N LEU A 498 30.90 -25.27 -21.63
CA LEU A 498 30.30 -26.57 -21.34
C LEU A 498 29.19 -26.51 -20.27
N PHE A 499 29.37 -25.69 -19.24
CA PHE A 499 28.45 -25.67 -18.10
C PHE A 499 27.37 -24.57 -18.18
N SER A 500 27.46 -23.65 -19.14
CA SER A 500 26.49 -22.55 -19.23
C SER A 500 25.98 -22.29 -20.65
N VAL A 501 26.86 -22.17 -21.64
CA VAL A 501 26.44 -21.76 -22.99
C VAL A 501 25.88 -22.92 -23.80
N LEU A 502 26.56 -24.07 -23.79
CA LEU A 502 26.15 -25.27 -24.52
C LEU A 502 24.81 -25.85 -24.04
N PRO A 503 24.52 -25.96 -22.72
CA PRO A 503 23.19 -26.40 -22.26
C PRO A 503 22.06 -25.53 -22.82
N ARG A 504 22.26 -24.21 -22.88
CA ARG A 504 21.27 -23.27 -23.45
C ARG A 504 21.11 -23.44 -24.94
N LYS A 505 22.21 -23.54 -25.69
CA LYS A 505 22.17 -23.76 -27.15
C LYS A 505 21.51 -25.09 -27.52
N LEU A 506 21.78 -26.13 -26.74
CA LEU A 506 21.18 -27.44 -26.95
C LEU A 506 19.70 -27.44 -26.57
N GLN A 507 19.29 -26.71 -25.54
CA GLN A 507 17.87 -26.50 -25.24
C GLN A 507 17.16 -25.76 -26.39
N GLU A 508 17.73 -24.67 -26.90
CA GLU A 508 17.19 -23.91 -28.04
C GLU A 508 16.95 -24.85 -29.23
N TRP A 509 17.97 -25.63 -29.61
CA TRP A 509 17.87 -26.60 -30.70
C TRP A 509 16.83 -27.71 -30.44
N LEU A 510 16.80 -28.30 -29.23
CA LEU A 510 15.84 -29.36 -28.89
C LEU A 510 14.38 -28.90 -28.99
N MET A 511 14.12 -27.62 -28.75
CA MET A 511 12.79 -27.02 -28.72
C MET A 511 12.44 -26.25 -30.01
N GLU A 512 13.31 -26.26 -31.02
CA GLU A 512 13.15 -25.47 -32.25
C GLU A 512 12.03 -25.97 -33.17
N ASN A 513 11.51 -27.19 -32.96
CA ASN A 513 10.54 -27.81 -33.87
C ASN A 513 9.14 -27.15 -33.81
N PRO A 514 8.72 -26.42 -34.86
CA PRO A 514 7.49 -25.62 -34.84
C PRO A 514 6.21 -26.46 -34.93
N HIS A 515 6.32 -27.76 -35.26
CA HIS A 515 5.17 -28.67 -35.37
C HIS A 515 4.90 -29.46 -34.08
N ARG A 516 5.69 -29.22 -33.03
CA ARG A 516 5.68 -30.01 -31.80
C ARG A 516 5.52 -29.08 -30.60
N ASN A 517 4.42 -29.24 -29.87
CA ASN A 517 4.25 -28.55 -28.60
C ASN A 517 5.14 -29.23 -27.55
N SER A 518 6.24 -28.58 -27.17
CA SER A 518 7.08 -28.99 -26.05
C SER A 518 6.33 -28.75 -24.74
N ASN A 519 6.34 -29.73 -23.84
CA ASN A 519 5.55 -29.68 -22.60
C ASN A 519 6.34 -29.11 -21.39
N GLY A 520 7.62 -28.78 -21.57
CA GLY A 520 8.51 -28.29 -20.52
C GLY A 520 8.81 -26.80 -20.60
N SER A 521 9.05 -26.16 -19.45
CA SER A 521 9.60 -24.82 -19.45
C SER A 521 11.07 -24.85 -19.92
N PRO A 522 11.55 -23.85 -20.68
CA PRO A 522 12.95 -23.79 -21.10
C PRO A 522 13.94 -23.90 -19.93
N PHE A 523 13.54 -23.42 -18.74
CA PHE A 523 14.36 -23.48 -17.54
C PHE A 523 14.60 -24.91 -17.06
N GLU A 524 13.57 -25.77 -17.04
CA GLU A 524 13.71 -27.17 -16.62
C GLU A 524 14.64 -27.94 -17.56
N VAL A 525 14.49 -27.73 -18.87
CA VAL A 525 15.37 -28.32 -19.89
C VAL A 525 16.81 -27.83 -19.71
N ILE A 526 17.04 -26.53 -19.53
CA ILE A 526 18.38 -25.96 -19.27
C ILE A 526 18.97 -26.56 -18.00
N ASN A 527 18.20 -26.69 -16.92
CA ASN A 527 18.67 -27.22 -15.65
C ASN A 527 19.13 -28.67 -15.79
N ALA A 528 18.31 -29.53 -16.42
CA ALA A 528 18.65 -30.92 -16.66
C ALA A 528 19.88 -31.07 -17.56
N LEU A 529 19.96 -30.30 -18.66
CA LEU A 529 21.14 -30.29 -19.52
C LEU A 529 22.38 -29.79 -18.78
N THR A 530 22.26 -28.78 -17.93
CA THR A 530 23.37 -28.26 -17.12
C THR A 530 23.91 -29.33 -16.19
N SER A 531 23.03 -30.08 -15.49
CA SER A 531 23.41 -31.24 -14.68
C SER A 531 24.09 -32.33 -15.51
N ILE A 532 23.55 -32.64 -16.69
CA ILE A 532 24.16 -33.61 -17.61
C ILE A 532 25.58 -33.19 -17.97
N PHE A 533 25.82 -31.93 -18.34
CA PHE A 533 27.16 -31.47 -18.70
C PHE A 533 28.10 -31.36 -17.51
N ALA A 534 27.61 -30.96 -16.33
CA ALA A 534 28.40 -30.74 -15.11
C ALA A 534 28.79 -32.02 -14.35
N SER A 535 28.07 -33.13 -14.54
CA SER A 535 28.26 -34.36 -13.75
C SER A 535 28.87 -35.52 -14.54
N ASP A 536 29.46 -36.45 -13.80
CA ASP A 536 29.95 -37.73 -14.34
C ASP A 536 28.79 -38.68 -14.64
N VAL A 537 28.96 -39.50 -15.69
CA VAL A 537 27.91 -40.43 -16.18
C VAL A 537 27.45 -41.42 -15.09
N SER A 538 28.31 -41.75 -14.13
CA SER A 538 28.00 -42.71 -13.05
C SER A 538 26.91 -42.25 -12.09
N VAL A 539 26.63 -40.94 -12.01
CA VAL A 539 25.63 -40.37 -11.09
C VAL A 539 24.44 -39.74 -11.80
N LEU A 540 24.46 -39.66 -13.14
CA LEU A 540 23.44 -38.97 -13.92
C LEU A 540 22.05 -39.60 -13.80
N ASP A 541 21.95 -40.92 -13.69
CA ASP A 541 20.64 -41.56 -13.57
C ASP A 541 19.89 -41.10 -12.31
N GLY A 542 20.57 -41.05 -11.16
CA GLY A 542 19.99 -40.55 -9.91
C GLY A 542 19.69 -39.05 -9.94
N ILE A 543 20.60 -38.24 -10.49
CA ILE A 543 20.37 -36.78 -10.62
C ILE A 543 19.14 -36.49 -11.48
N LEU A 544 19.00 -37.20 -12.60
CA LEU A 544 17.86 -37.00 -13.50
C LEU A 544 16.56 -37.53 -12.90
N GLU A 545 16.60 -38.63 -12.14
CA GLU A 545 15.43 -39.12 -11.39
C GLU A 545 14.96 -38.11 -10.33
N ASP A 546 15.88 -37.51 -9.57
CA ASP A 546 15.57 -36.45 -8.59
C ASP A 546 14.98 -35.19 -9.25
N GLN A 547 15.33 -34.93 -10.52
CA GLN A 547 14.77 -33.85 -11.33
C GLN A 547 13.46 -34.22 -12.05
N GLY A 548 12.92 -35.43 -11.83
CA GLY A 548 11.68 -35.89 -12.45
C GLY A 548 11.80 -36.26 -13.93
N ILE A 549 13.01 -36.51 -14.44
CA ILE A 549 13.27 -36.87 -15.83
C ILE A 549 13.04 -38.36 -16.05
N VAL A 550 12.15 -38.71 -16.98
CA VAL A 550 11.71 -40.09 -17.21
C VAL A 550 12.81 -40.95 -17.85
N GLN A 551 12.74 -42.26 -17.64
CA GLN A 551 13.56 -43.24 -18.36
C GLN A 551 12.96 -43.49 -19.76
N VAL A 552 13.81 -43.83 -20.74
CA VAL A 552 13.40 -44.15 -22.11
C VAL A 552 13.50 -45.66 -22.37
N PRO A 553 12.67 -46.24 -23.26
CA PRO A 553 12.48 -47.69 -23.35
C PRO A 553 13.61 -48.44 -24.09
N PHE A 554 14.68 -47.77 -24.50
CA PHE A 554 15.79 -48.35 -25.26
C PHE A 554 17.09 -48.36 -24.45
N GLU A 555 17.94 -49.35 -24.69
CA GLU A 555 19.20 -49.50 -23.93
C GLU A 555 20.26 -48.46 -24.33
N ASN A 556 21.00 -47.97 -23.33
CA ASN A 556 22.18 -47.15 -23.56
C ASN A 556 23.35 -48.00 -24.08
N GLN A 557 23.53 -48.05 -25.39
CA GLN A 557 24.60 -48.81 -26.06
C GLN A 557 26.01 -48.31 -25.69
N GLY A 558 26.16 -47.04 -25.28
CA GLY A 558 27.43 -46.48 -24.80
C GLY A 558 27.90 -47.08 -23.46
N ALA A 559 26.95 -47.46 -22.59
CA ALA A 559 27.25 -48.11 -21.31
C ALA A 559 27.74 -49.57 -21.48
N VAL A 560 27.31 -50.24 -22.57
CA VAL A 560 27.71 -51.62 -22.90
C VAL A 560 29.19 -51.71 -23.30
N HIS A 561 29.74 -50.68 -23.95
CA HIS A 561 31.15 -50.61 -24.33
C HIS A 561 32.09 -50.40 -23.13
N TRP A 562 31.66 -49.66 -22.09
CA TRP A 562 32.43 -49.44 -20.87
C TRP A 562 32.57 -50.72 -20.02
N ARG A 563 31.48 -51.50 -19.89
CA ARG A 563 31.49 -52.78 -19.14
C ARG A 563 32.45 -53.82 -19.74
N ARG A 564 32.72 -53.78 -21.06
CA ARG A 564 33.67 -54.71 -21.72
C ARG A 564 35.15 -54.38 -21.47
N LYS A 565 35.51 -53.15 -21.04
CA LYS A 565 36.91 -52.76 -20.75
C LYS A 565 37.39 -53.16 -19.35
N ILE A 566 36.49 -53.45 -18.41
CA ILE A 566 36.86 -53.91 -17.06
C ILE A 566 36.95 -55.44 -17.08
N ARG A 567 38.10 -55.99 -17.50
CA ARG A 567 38.51 -57.35 -17.13
C ARG A 567 39.14 -57.29 -15.74
N VAL A 568 38.36 -57.62 -14.71
CA VAL A 568 38.84 -57.78 -13.34
C VAL A 568 39.79 -58.99 -13.30
N ARG A 569 41.06 -58.78 -12.92
CA ARG A 569 41.89 -59.84 -12.33
C ARG A 569 41.39 -60.02 -10.90
N LEU A 570 40.84 -61.18 -10.59
CA LEU A 570 40.47 -61.55 -9.22
C LEU A 570 41.74 -61.66 -8.36
N PRO A 571 41.85 -60.96 -7.22
CA PRO A 571 42.77 -61.32 -6.15
C PRO A 571 42.17 -62.45 -5.31
N GLU A 572 43.03 -63.31 -4.79
CA GLU A 572 42.69 -64.41 -3.89
C GLU A 572 41.95 -63.94 -2.63
N VAL A 573 41.04 -64.81 -2.19
CA VAL A 573 40.17 -64.66 -1.01
C VAL A 573 41.02 -64.70 0.26
N ASP A 574 41.00 -63.61 1.05
CA ASP A 574 41.38 -63.66 2.47
C ASP A 574 40.12 -63.48 3.32
N GLN A 575 39.80 -64.52 4.10
CA GLN A 575 38.64 -64.58 4.97
C GLN A 575 38.97 -63.86 6.29
N ARG A 576 38.34 -62.71 6.56
CA ARG A 576 38.17 -62.22 7.95
C ARG A 576 36.78 -61.63 8.18
N ASP A 577 36.24 -62.02 9.34
CA ASP A 577 34.85 -61.91 9.81
C ASP A 577 34.19 -60.52 9.81
N PRO A 578 32.84 -60.48 9.72
CA PRO A 578 32.06 -59.25 9.71
C PRO A 578 31.92 -58.64 11.11
N ARG A 579 32.27 -57.36 11.26
CA ARG A 579 31.93 -56.55 12.45
C ARG A 579 30.60 -55.84 12.24
N THR A 580 29.60 -56.23 13.03
CA THR A 580 28.30 -55.57 13.14
C THR A 580 28.42 -54.24 13.89
N LEU A 581 27.99 -53.14 13.27
CA LEU A 581 27.83 -51.84 13.93
C LEU A 581 26.41 -51.73 14.50
N VAL A 582 26.31 -51.64 15.83
CA VAL A 582 25.04 -51.46 16.57
C VAL A 582 24.72 -49.96 16.64
N ILE A 583 23.55 -49.58 16.14
CA ILE A 583 22.98 -48.22 16.27
C ILE A 583 22.18 -48.17 17.58
N GLY A 584 22.71 -47.46 18.58
CA GLY A 584 22.02 -47.21 19.85
C GLY A 584 21.30 -45.87 19.85
N ARG A 585 19.97 -45.88 20.05
CA ARG A 585 19.13 -44.69 20.26
C ARG A 585 18.63 -44.63 21.71
N ARG A 586 18.63 -43.39 22.22
CA ARG A 586 17.84 -42.80 23.34
C ARG A 586 18.25 -43.09 24.78
N GLY A 587 18.24 -41.99 25.56
CA GLY A 587 18.02 -42.00 27.00
C GLY A 587 18.46 -40.70 27.66
N ALA A 588 17.51 -39.80 27.89
CA ALA A 588 17.66 -38.60 28.71
C ALA A 588 17.99 -38.94 30.18
N ILE A 589 18.65 -38.03 30.91
CA ILE A 589 18.19 -37.46 32.19
C ILE A 589 19.25 -36.44 32.71
N LEU A 590 18.68 -35.38 33.25
CA LEU A 590 19.19 -34.23 34.02
C LEU A 590 20.37 -34.47 34.98
N SER A 591 21.18 -33.42 35.18
CA SER A 591 21.35 -32.74 36.49
C SER A 591 22.75 -32.09 36.62
N GLU A 592 22.75 -30.75 36.59
CA GLU A 592 23.38 -29.82 37.53
C GLU A 592 24.77 -30.06 38.19
N ARG A 593 25.54 -28.95 38.22
CA ARG A 593 26.64 -28.53 39.11
C ARG A 593 28.07 -29.00 38.78
N HIS A 594 28.89 -28.09 38.25
CA HIS A 594 29.63 -27.13 39.09
C HIS A 594 30.04 -25.88 38.32
#